data_AF-A0A7Y5HAT8-F1
#
_entry.id   AF-A0A7Y5HAT8-F1
#
_cell.length_a   1.000
_cell.length_b   1.000
_cell.length_c   1.000
_cell.angle_alpha   90.00
_cell.angle_beta   90.00
_cell.angle_gamma   90.00
#
_symmetry.space_group_name_H-M   'P 1'
#
loop_
_entity.id
_entity.type
_entity.pdbx_description
1 polymer ?
#
loop_
_entity_poly.entity_id
_entity_poly.type
_entity_poly.pdbx_seq_one_letter_code
_entity_poly.pdbx_strand_id
1 'polypeptide(L)'
;MTGLEAAFYDLLEPAAPEIALLGEPTLRLLAGSLAATARDAVSGIIRLSDCDIAMRRELRRRGYPPDRAAGAARRMVEFVA
;
A
#
# COMPACT_ATOMS: atom_id res chain seq x y z
N MET A 1 15.16 3.31 0.68
CA MET A 1 13.73 3.62 0.53
C MET A 1 13.61 4.62 -0.60
N THR A 2 12.92 4.27 -1.67
CA THR A 2 12.64 5.22 -2.77
C THR A 2 11.58 6.24 -2.37
N GLY A 3 11.39 7.31 -3.15
CA GLY A 3 10.38 8.35 -2.84
C GLY A 3 8.96 7.79 -2.71
N LEU A 4 8.59 6.82 -3.55
CA LEU A 4 7.28 6.18 -3.51
C LEU A 4 7.11 5.27 -2.27
N GLU A 5 8.17 4.56 -1.88
CA GLU A 5 8.15 3.74 -0.67
C GLU A 5 8.00 4.59 0.59
N ALA A 6 8.65 5.75 0.63
CA ALA A 6 8.50 6.70 1.73
C ALA A 6 7.06 7.23 1.80
N ALA A 7 6.52 7.69 0.66
CA ALA A 7 5.15 8.17 0.60
C ALA A 7 4.13 7.10 1.01
N PHE A 8 4.34 5.85 0.62
CA PHE A 8 3.44 4.76 1.00
C PHE A 8 3.61 4.35 2.45
N TYR A 9 4.82 4.38 3.01
CA TYR A 9 5.04 4.22 4.44
C TYR A 9 4.26 5.27 5.25
N ASP A 10 4.37 6.54 4.85
CA ASP A 10 3.66 7.67 5.46
C ASP A 10 2.15 7.60 5.24
N LEU A 11 1.63 6.82 4.28
CA LEU A 11 0.20 6.58 4.10
C LEU A 11 -0.31 5.40 4.96
N LEU A 12 0.57 4.46 5.32
CA LEU A 12 0.23 3.32 6.17
C LEU A 12 0.16 3.73 7.64
N GLU A 13 1.12 4.53 8.11
CA GLU A 13 1.24 4.96 9.51
C GLU A 13 0.01 5.74 10.03
N PRO A 14 -0.59 6.68 9.27
CA PRO A 14 -1.80 7.40 9.68
C PRO A 14 -3.09 6.60 9.52
N ALA A 15 -3.06 5.46 8.82
CA ALA A 15 -4.29 4.75 8.42
C ALA A 15 -4.84 3.79 9.49
N ALA A 16 -4.03 3.32 10.45
CA ALA A 16 -4.55 2.44 11.50
C ALA A 16 -3.58 2.22 12.69
N PRO A 17 -4.01 2.42 13.95
CA PRO A 17 -3.22 2.05 15.13
C PRO A 17 -2.93 0.55 15.24
N GLU A 18 -3.71 -0.33 14.59
CA GLU A 18 -3.44 -1.78 14.54
C GLU A 18 -2.17 -2.10 13.72
N ILE A 19 -1.77 -1.19 12.84
CA ILE A 19 -0.57 -1.29 12.00
C ILE A 19 0.68 -0.94 12.80
N ALA A 20 0.57 -0.05 13.79
CA ALA A 20 1.68 0.28 14.68
C ALA A 20 2.20 -0.95 15.42
N LEU A 21 1.36 -2.00 15.57
CA LEU A 21 1.72 -3.29 16.15
C LEU A 21 2.49 -4.22 15.19
N LEU A 22 2.46 -3.97 13.87
CA LEU A 22 3.21 -4.77 12.88
C LEU A 22 4.73 -4.54 12.98
N GLY A 23 5.14 -3.46 13.64
CA GLY A 23 6.53 -3.05 13.77
C GLY A 23 7.11 -2.44 12.49
N GLU A 24 8.12 -1.58 12.67
CA GLU A 24 8.78 -0.84 11.59
C GLU A 24 9.29 -1.72 10.43
N PRO A 25 9.92 -2.89 10.67
CA PRO A 25 10.41 -3.73 9.56
C PRO A 25 9.29 -4.23 8.65
N THR A 26 8.16 -4.63 9.23
CA THR A 26 7.00 -5.12 8.47
C THR A 26 6.36 -3.99 7.67
N LEU A 27 6.29 -2.80 8.25
CA LEU A 27 5.78 -1.61 7.59
C LEU A 27 6.62 -1.20 6.38
N ARG A 28 7.95 -1.21 6.51
CA ARG A 28 8.87 -0.95 5.39
C ARG A 28 8.72 -1.97 4.28
N LEU A 29 8.60 -3.26 4.63
CA LEU A 29 8.38 -4.34 3.64
C LEU A 29 7.03 -4.19 2.93
N LEU A 30 5.98 -3.80 3.65
CA LEU A 30 4.66 -3.54 3.09
C LEU A 30 4.69 -2.34 2.14
N ALA A 31 5.29 -1.23 2.56
CA ALA A 31 5.47 -0.04 1.73
C ALA A 31 6.26 -0.36 0.45
N GLY A 32 7.31 -1.18 0.55
CA GLY A 32 8.07 -1.74 -0.58
C GLY A 32 7.20 -2.50 -1.59
N SER A 33 6.41 -3.46 -1.11
CA SER A 33 5.52 -4.29 -1.93
C SER A 33 4.46 -3.46 -2.65
N LEU A 34 3.88 -2.49 -1.94
CA LEU A 34 2.86 -1.61 -2.49
C LEU A 34 3.45 -0.65 -3.53
N ALA A 35 4.64 -0.09 -3.27
CA ALA A 35 5.33 0.78 -4.21
C ALA A 35 5.73 0.04 -5.50
N ALA A 36 6.15 -1.23 -5.40
CA ALA A 36 6.40 -2.05 -6.58
C ALA A 36 5.13 -2.23 -7.43
N THR A 37 4.01 -2.58 -6.78
CA THR A 37 2.70 -2.72 -7.44
C THR A 37 2.29 -1.43 -8.15
N ALA A 38 2.46 -0.28 -7.50
CA ALA A 38 2.18 1.02 -8.10
C ALA A 38 3.08 1.34 -9.30
N ARG A 39 4.38 1.02 -9.25
CA ARG A 39 5.29 1.21 -10.39
C ARG A 39 4.88 0.36 -11.58
N ASP A 40 4.46 -0.88 -11.34
CA ASP A 40 3.95 -1.75 -12.41
C ASP A 40 2.70 -1.15 -13.05
N ALA A 41 1.83 -0.52 -12.26
CA ALA A 41 0.63 0.13 -12.76
C ALA A 41 0.94 1.38 -13.60
N VAL A 42 1.82 2.26 -13.10
CA VAL A 42 2.27 3.46 -13.82
C VAL A 42 3.03 3.10 -15.09
N SER A 43 3.79 2.00 -15.07
CA SER A 43 4.50 1.48 -16.25
C SER A 43 3.57 0.78 -17.25
N GLY A 44 2.27 0.65 -16.94
CA GLY A 44 1.28 0.00 -17.80
C GLY A 44 1.33 -1.53 -17.80
N ILE A 45 2.12 -2.14 -16.92
CA ILE A 45 2.21 -3.61 -16.77
C ILE A 45 0.91 -4.16 -16.18
N ILE A 46 0.28 -3.42 -15.26
CA ILE A 46 -1.04 -3.71 -14.70
C ILE A 46 -1.97 -2.51 -14.85
N ARG A 47 -3.29 -2.75 -14.88
CA ARG A 47 -4.27 -1.65 -14.90
C ARG A 47 -4.38 -1.02 -13.51
N LEU A 48 -4.69 0.28 -13.43
CA LEU A 48 -4.94 0.96 -12.14
C LEU A 48 -6.07 0.29 -11.33
N SER A 49 -7.08 -0.27 -11.99
CA SER A 49 -8.13 -1.07 -11.34
C SER A 49 -7.59 -2.33 -10.67
N ASP A 50 -6.58 -2.96 -11.27
CA ASP A 50 -5.97 -4.19 -10.77
C ASP A 50 -4.96 -3.86 -9.66
N CYS A 51 -4.34 -2.67 -9.72
CA CYS A 51 -3.48 -2.12 -8.68
C CYS A 51 -4.24 -1.97 -7.34
N ASP A 52 -5.44 -1.38 -7.33
CA ASP A 52 -6.28 -1.28 -6.13
C ASP A 52 -6.55 -2.66 -5.51
N ILE A 53 -6.94 -3.63 -6.33
CA ILE A 53 -7.24 -5.00 -5.89
C ILE A 53 -5.99 -5.67 -5.31
N ALA A 54 -4.83 -5.54 -5.98
CA ALA A 54 -3.57 -6.11 -5.54
C ALA A 54 -3.10 -5.51 -4.20
N MET A 55 -3.19 -4.19 -4.05
CA MET A 55 -2.85 -3.49 -2.82
C MET A 55 -3.74 -3.92 -1.66
N ARG A 56 -5.07 -3.99 -1.85
CA ARG A 56 -6.00 -4.52 -0.84
C ARG A 56 -5.66 -5.95 -0.42
N ARG A 57 -5.22 -6.78 -1.37
CA ARG A 57 -4.81 -8.17 -1.10
C ARG A 57 -3.51 -8.24 -0.29
N GLU A 58 -2.53 -7.39 -0.57
CA GLU A 58 -1.30 -7.27 0.22
C GLU A 58 -1.58 -6.80 1.65
N LEU A 59 -2.41 -5.78 1.80
CA LEU A 59 -2.82 -5.23 3.11
C LEU A 59 -3.55 -6.28 3.95
N ARG A 60 -4.54 -6.96 3.39
CA ARG A 60 -5.27 -8.03 4.09
C ARG A 60 -4.39 -9.20 4.48
N ARG A 61 -3.43 -9.61 3.64
CA ARG A 61 -2.46 -10.67 3.96
C ARG A 61 -1.59 -10.34 5.17
N ARG A 62 -1.37 -9.05 5.44
CA ARG A 62 -0.61 -8.57 6.60
C ARG A 62 -1.50 -8.17 7.79
N GLY A 63 -2.80 -8.48 7.75
CA GLY A 63 -3.71 -8.29 8.89
C GLY A 63 -4.52 -7.00 8.88
N TYR A 64 -4.52 -6.23 7.78
CA TYR A 64 -5.39 -5.05 7.70
C TYR A 64 -6.85 -5.47 7.64
N PRO A 65 -7.74 -4.82 8.41
CA PRO A 65 -9.17 -5.05 8.27
C PRO A 65 -9.65 -4.58 6.89
N PRO A 66 -10.68 -5.24 6.29
CA PRO A 66 -11.03 -5.05 4.88
C PRO A 66 -11.42 -3.63 4.49
N ASP A 67 -12.10 -2.92 5.39
CA ASP A 67 -12.53 -1.53 5.25
C ASP A 67 -11.33 -0.57 5.18
N ARG A 68 -10.34 -0.75 6.06
CA ARG A 68 -9.13 0.09 6.06
C ARG A 68 -8.17 -0.26 4.94
N ALA A 69 -8.09 -1.54 4.58
CA ALA A 69 -7.36 -1.96 3.40
C ALA A 69 -7.88 -1.25 2.14
N ALA A 70 -9.21 -1.12 2.00
CA ALA A 70 -9.83 -0.40 0.90
C ALA A 70 -9.51 1.10 0.92
N GLY A 71 -9.58 1.75 2.09
CA GLY A 71 -9.24 3.16 2.24
C GLY A 71 -7.77 3.47 1.92
N ALA A 72 -6.84 2.67 2.44
CA ALA A 72 -5.41 2.83 2.21
C ALA A 72 -5.05 2.59 0.73
N ALA A 73 -5.55 1.50 0.13
CA ALA A 73 -5.30 1.21 -1.28
C ALA A 73 -5.82 2.31 -2.20
N ARG A 74 -7.02 2.84 -1.92
CA ARG A 74 -7.58 3.95 -2.69
C ARG A 74 -6.69 5.20 -2.66
N ARG A 75 -6.22 5.62 -1.47
CA ARG A 75 -5.31 6.77 -1.34
C ARG A 75 -3.99 6.56 -2.09
N MET A 76 -3.46 5.33 -2.07
CA MET A 76 -2.23 4.99 -2.79
C MET A 76 -2.42 5.01 -4.31
N VAL A 77 -3.56 4.55 -4.81
CA VAL A 77 -3.90 4.65 -6.23
C VAL A 77 -4.11 6.11 -6.63
N GLU A 78 -4.82 6.90 -5.81
CA GLU A 78 -4.99 8.35 -6.02
C GLU A 78 -3.66 9.12 -6.00
N PHE A 79 -2.65 8.62 -5.28
CA PHE A 79 -1.31 9.23 -5.26
C PHE A 79 -0.51 9.01 -6.55
N VAL A 80 -0.80 7.93 -7.29
CA VAL A 80 -0.03 7.54 -8.51
C VAL A 80 -0.80 7.67 -9.81
N ALA A 81 -2.10 8.00 -9.75
CA ALA A 81 -2.96 8.30 -10.88
C ALA A 81 -2.85 9.78 -11.28
#